data_AF-A0A946FYA8-F1
#
_entry.id   AF-A0A946FYA8-F1
#
_cell.length_a   1.000
_cell.length_b   1.000
_cell.length_c   1.000
_cell.angle_alpha   90.00
_cell.angle_beta   90.00
_cell.angle_gamma   90.00
#
_symmetry.space_group_name_H-M   'P 1'
#
loop_
_entity.id
_entity.type
_entity.pdbx_description
1 polymer ?
#
loop_
_entity_poly.entity_id
_entity_poly.type
_entity_poly.pdbx_seq_one_letter_code
_entity_poly.pdbx_strand_id
1 'polypeptide(L)'
;MRMILLNYNQTLRIIFVLGLLAVGLPTLAFAKERSVVLALGDSLTAGFGVESEENYPSQLQLKIKAAGFLHKVVNAGVSGDTTAGGVRRIRWLMKHEPEIVILALGANDGLRGLSIDEMRKNLETMIGICREHNARIL
;
A
#
# COMPACT_ATOMS: atom_id res chain seq x y z
N MET A 1 -40.34 -55.83 -12.06
CA MET A 1 -39.28 -55.58 -11.04
C MET A 1 -37.91 -55.37 -11.68
N ARG A 2 -37.76 -54.41 -12.61
CA ARG A 2 -36.48 -54.10 -13.29
C ARG A 2 -36.24 -52.60 -13.54
N MET A 3 -37.15 -51.75 -13.06
CA MET A 3 -37.23 -50.33 -13.44
C MET A 3 -36.65 -49.37 -12.38
N ILE A 4 -36.26 -49.87 -11.20
CA ILE A 4 -35.73 -49.04 -10.08
C ILE A 4 -34.19 -49.05 -10.04
N LEU A 5 -33.52 -50.10 -10.54
CA LEU A 5 -32.06 -50.25 -10.51
C LEU A 5 -31.30 -49.36 -11.51
N LEU A 6 -31.97 -48.88 -12.57
CA LEU A 6 -31.37 -47.99 -13.59
C LEU A 6 -31.09 -46.57 -13.05
N ASN A 7 -31.84 -46.13 -12.03
CA ASN A 7 -31.77 -44.76 -11.53
C ASN A 7 -30.56 -44.54 -10.62
N TYR A 8 -30.20 -45.54 -9.80
CA TYR A 8 -29.10 -45.47 -8.84
C TYR A 8 -27.73 -45.30 -9.51
N ASN A 9 -27.48 -46.04 -10.61
CA ASN A 9 -26.24 -45.95 -11.37
C ASN A 9 -26.10 -44.63 -12.14
N GLN A 10 -27.21 -44.00 -12.53
CA GLN A 10 -27.21 -42.66 -13.14
C GLN A 10 -26.87 -41.59 -12.10
N THR A 11 -27.46 -41.65 -10.90
CA THR A 11 -27.16 -40.72 -9.81
C THR A 11 -25.69 -40.82 -9.36
N LEU A 12 -25.15 -42.04 -9.21
CA LEU A 12 -23.74 -42.25 -8.87
C LEU A 12 -22.78 -41.72 -9.94
N ARG A 13 -23.10 -41.88 -11.23
CA ARG A 13 -22.29 -41.32 -12.34
C ARG A 13 -22.28 -39.80 -12.35
N ILE A 14 -23.41 -39.15 -12.07
CA ILE A 14 -23.51 -37.69 -11.99
C ILE A 14 -22.66 -37.15 -10.83
N ILE A 15 -22.70 -37.80 -9.67
CA ILE A 15 -21.86 -37.44 -8.51
C ILE A 15 -20.37 -37.61 -8.82
N PHE A 16 -19.99 -38.67 -9.53
CA PHE A 16 -18.59 -38.93 -9.90
C PHE A 16 -18.06 -37.90 -10.93
N VAL A 17 -18.87 -37.52 -11.92
CA VAL A 17 -18.52 -36.51 -12.94
C VAL A 17 -18.42 -35.11 -12.33
N LEU A 18 -19.32 -34.74 -11.41
CA LEU A 18 -19.24 -33.47 -10.67
C LEU A 18 -18.03 -33.42 -9.73
N GLY A 19 -17.69 -34.54 -9.09
CA GLY A 19 -16.48 -34.67 -8.27
C GLY A 19 -15.19 -34.51 -9.08
N LEU A 20 -15.13 -35.08 -10.29
CA LEU A 20 -14.00 -34.94 -11.22
C LEU A 20 -13.87 -33.50 -11.77
N LEU A 21 -14.98 -32.78 -11.96
CA LEU A 21 -14.96 -31.39 -12.42
C LEU A 21 -14.45 -30.43 -11.32
N ALA A 22 -14.69 -30.74 -10.05
CA ALA A 22 -14.26 -29.91 -8.92
C ALA A 22 -12.75 -29.97 -8.63
N VAL A 23 -12.08 -31.07 -8.98
CA VAL A 23 -10.62 -31.25 -8.75
C VAL A 23 -9.77 -30.53 -9.80
N GLY A 24 -10.35 -30.19 -10.96
CA GLY A 24 -9.66 -29.56 -12.09
C GLY A 24 -9.82 -28.05 -12.21
N LEU A 25 -10.58 -27.39 -11.32
CA LEU A 25 -10.71 -25.93 -11.35
C LEU A 25 -9.37 -25.32 -10.90
N PRO A 26 -8.63 -24.62 -11.77
CA PRO A 26 -7.48 -23.86 -11.32
C PRO A 26 -8.00 -22.85 -10.30
N THR A 27 -7.51 -22.93 -9.06
CA THR A 27 -7.69 -21.85 -8.10
C THR A 27 -7.15 -20.60 -8.78
N LEU A 28 -8.05 -19.69 -9.20
CA LEU A 28 -7.68 -18.34 -9.57
C LEU A 28 -7.10 -17.72 -8.31
N ALA A 29 -5.78 -17.84 -8.17
CA ALA A 29 -5.05 -17.12 -7.15
C ALA A 29 -5.25 -15.64 -7.48
N PHE A 30 -6.16 -14.97 -6.77
CA PHE A 30 -6.24 -13.54 -6.78
C PHE A 30 -4.85 -13.04 -6.39
N ALA A 31 -4.13 -12.45 -7.35
CA ALA A 31 -2.86 -11.80 -7.06
C ALA A 31 -3.15 -10.78 -5.98
N LYS A 32 -2.58 -10.97 -4.78
CA LYS A 32 -2.70 -10.01 -3.68
C LYS A 32 -2.32 -8.64 -4.25
N GLU A 33 -3.25 -7.69 -4.22
CA GLU A 33 -2.97 -6.34 -4.68
C GLU A 33 -1.71 -5.83 -3.96
N ARG A 34 -0.81 -5.21 -4.72
CA ARG A 34 0.46 -4.74 -4.17
C ARG A 34 0.18 -3.63 -3.16
N SER A 35 0.32 -3.94 -1.87
CA SER A 35 0.25 -2.96 -0.79
C SER A 35 1.19 -1.78 -1.05
N VAL A 36 0.73 -0.56 -0.81
CA VAL A 36 1.53 0.65 -1.04
C VAL A 36 2.23 1.08 0.25
N VAL A 37 3.52 1.43 0.11
CA VAL A 37 4.28 2.21 1.10
C VAL A 37 4.44 3.62 0.54
N LEU A 38 3.80 4.60 1.16
CA LEU A 38 3.89 6.00 0.75
C LEU A 38 5.01 6.69 1.52
N ALA A 39 6.04 7.17 0.83
CA ALA A 39 7.09 8.00 1.41
C ALA A 39 6.69 9.48 1.29
N LEU A 40 6.10 10.05 2.34
CA LEU A 40 5.68 11.44 2.40
C LEU A 40 6.77 12.27 3.06
N GLY A 41 7.40 13.18 2.31
CA GLY A 41 8.40 14.07 2.90
C GLY A 41 8.79 15.25 2.05
N ASP A 42 9.95 15.82 2.39
CA ASP A 42 10.52 16.99 1.74
C ASP A 42 11.60 16.61 0.70
N SER A 43 12.65 17.43 0.56
CA SER A 43 13.79 17.21 -0.33
C SER A 43 14.56 15.92 -0.04
N LEU A 44 14.63 15.50 1.23
CA LEU A 44 15.31 14.25 1.60
C LEU A 44 14.58 13.04 1.02
N THR A 45 13.24 13.09 0.97
CA THR A 45 12.40 12.08 0.33
C THR A 45 12.37 12.24 -1.19
N ALA A 46 12.34 13.48 -1.69
CA ALA A 46 12.33 13.77 -3.12
C ALA A 46 13.62 13.30 -3.82
N GLY A 47 14.75 13.27 -3.10
CA GLY A 47 16.06 12.98 -3.68
C GLY A 47 16.76 14.22 -4.22
N PHE A 48 16.69 15.35 -3.50
CA PHE A 48 17.38 16.55 -3.93
C PHE A 48 18.90 16.32 -4.05
N GLY A 49 19.44 16.57 -5.24
CA GLY A 49 20.87 16.44 -5.53
C GLY A 49 21.34 15.04 -5.95
N VAL A 50 20.41 14.10 -6.20
CA VAL A 50 20.73 12.76 -6.69
C VAL A 50 19.80 12.36 -7.85
N GLU A 51 20.16 11.31 -8.58
CA GLU A 51 19.30 10.78 -9.63
C GLU A 51 18.05 10.10 -9.06
N SER A 52 17.02 9.93 -9.90
CA SER A 52 15.71 9.44 -9.47
C SER A 52 15.75 8.01 -8.89
N GLU A 53 16.73 7.23 -9.30
CA GLU A 53 17.02 5.87 -8.85
C GLU A 53 17.78 5.84 -7.52
N GLU A 54 18.45 6.92 -7.17
CA GLU A 54 19.36 7.00 -6.02
C GLU A 54 18.68 7.55 -4.76
N ASN A 55 17.51 8.17 -4.89
CA ASN A 55 16.74 8.61 -3.73
C ASN A 55 16.35 7.43 -2.82
N TYR A 56 16.17 7.71 -1.52
CA TYR A 56 15.93 6.63 -0.57
C TYR A 56 14.64 5.84 -0.86
N PRO A 57 13.53 6.42 -1.34
CA PRO A 57 12.35 5.63 -1.71
C PRO A 57 12.63 4.60 -2.82
N SER A 58 13.41 4.97 -3.84
CA SER A 58 13.86 4.06 -4.90
C SER A 58 14.76 2.96 -4.34
N GLN A 59 15.71 3.31 -3.48
CA GLN A 59 16.58 2.34 -2.82
C GLN A 59 15.80 1.41 -1.87
N LEU A 60 14.78 1.93 -1.18
CA LEU A 60 13.87 1.16 -0.35
C LEU A 60 13.07 0.16 -1.21
N GLN A 61 12.57 0.57 -2.37
CA GLN A 61 11.86 -0.31 -3.30
C GLN A 61 12.73 -1.52 -3.71
N LEU A 62 14.02 -1.29 -4.00
CA LEU A 62 14.95 -2.37 -4.32
C LEU A 62 15.14 -3.32 -3.13
N LYS A 63 15.36 -2.77 -1.93
CA LYS A 63 15.60 -3.57 -0.72
C LYS A 63 14.39 -4.43 -0.33
N ILE A 64 13.17 -3.87 -0.35
CA ILE A 64 11.98 -4.64 0.01
C ILE A 64 11.65 -5.70 -1.04
N LYS A 65 11.90 -5.41 -2.33
CA LYS A 65 11.76 -6.39 -3.41
C LYS A 65 12.74 -7.55 -3.22
N ALA A 66 14.01 -7.24 -2.91
CA ALA A 66 15.03 -8.25 -2.63
C ALA A 66 14.68 -9.12 -1.41
N ALA A 67 14.00 -8.54 -0.42
CA ALA A 67 13.49 -9.26 0.75
C ALA A 67 12.19 -10.04 0.51
N GLY A 68 11.66 -10.09 -0.73
CA GLY A 68 10.46 -10.84 -1.08
C GLY A 68 9.14 -10.15 -0.75
N PHE A 69 9.17 -8.88 -0.33
CA PHE A 69 7.96 -8.10 -0.10
C PHE A 69 7.41 -7.56 -1.42
N LEU A 70 6.11 -7.77 -1.66
CA LEU A 70 5.42 -7.33 -2.89
C LEU A 70 4.94 -5.88 -2.86
N HIS A 71 5.42 -5.08 -1.91
CA HIS A 71 4.96 -3.71 -1.74
C HIS A 71 5.50 -2.79 -2.83
N LYS A 72 4.71 -1.79 -3.20
CA LYS A 72 5.13 -0.68 -4.05
C LYS A 72 5.48 0.54 -3.19
N VAL A 73 6.68 1.07 -3.32
CA VAL A 73 7.06 2.34 -2.71
C VAL A 73 6.64 3.48 -3.64
N VAL A 74 5.88 4.43 -3.12
CA VAL A 74 5.50 5.65 -3.82
C VAL A 74 6.27 6.81 -3.21
N ASN A 75 7.13 7.44 -4.00
CA ASN A 75 7.82 8.66 -3.61
C ASN A 75 6.84 9.84 -3.68
N ALA A 76 6.49 10.40 -2.52
CA ALA A 76 5.72 11.63 -2.37
C ALA A 76 6.56 12.71 -1.68
N GLY A 77 7.85 12.79 -2.00
CA GLY A 77 8.75 13.86 -1.60
C GLY A 77 8.51 15.13 -2.43
N VAL A 78 8.53 16.29 -1.77
CA VAL A 78 8.49 17.60 -2.44
C VAL A 78 9.60 18.47 -1.85
N SER A 79 10.57 18.87 -2.66
CA SER A 79 11.67 19.70 -2.17
C SER A 79 11.16 21.02 -1.57
N GLY A 80 11.59 21.31 -0.34
CA GLY A 80 11.20 22.53 0.38
C GLY A 80 9.82 22.48 1.05
N ASP A 81 9.14 21.34 1.06
CA ASP A 81 7.83 21.21 1.72
C ASP A 81 7.95 21.37 3.24
N THR A 82 7.02 22.12 3.82
CA THR A 82 6.82 22.23 5.27
C THR A 82 5.71 21.28 5.71
N THR A 83 5.49 21.14 7.03
CA THR A 83 4.38 20.36 7.57
C THR A 83 3.01 20.88 7.09
N ALA A 84 2.87 22.20 6.92
CA ALA A 84 1.68 22.80 6.33
C ALA A 84 1.48 22.37 4.86
N GLY A 85 2.56 22.19 4.11
CA GLY A 85 2.55 21.62 2.76
C GLY A 85 2.02 20.18 2.75
N GLY A 86 2.54 19.35 3.66
CA GLY A 86 2.05 17.98 3.87
C GLY A 86 0.55 17.91 4.13
N VAL A 87 0.02 18.74 5.04
CA VAL A 87 -1.42 18.79 5.37
C VAL A 87 -2.27 19.09 4.13
N ARG A 88 -1.82 19.99 3.24
CA ARG A 88 -2.59 20.34 2.02
C ARG A 88 -2.77 19.16 1.06
N ARG A 89 -1.86 18.19 1.07
CA ARG A 89 -1.83 17.10 0.09
C ARG A 89 -2.12 15.71 0.64
N ILE A 90 -2.04 15.49 1.96
CA ILE A 90 -2.21 14.16 2.55
C ILE A 90 -3.52 13.47 2.14
N ARG A 91 -4.66 14.17 2.12
CA ARG A 91 -5.94 13.55 1.72
C ARG A 91 -5.95 13.08 0.27
N TRP A 92 -5.30 13.81 -0.63
CA TRP A 92 -5.16 13.37 -2.01
C TRP A 92 -4.21 12.17 -2.11
N LEU A 93 -3.13 12.15 -1.32
CA LEU A 93 -2.19 11.03 -1.28
C LEU A 93 -2.80 9.74 -0.72
N MET A 94 -3.82 9.82 0.15
CA MET A 94 -4.54 8.63 0.64
C MET A 94 -5.30 7.88 -0.46
N LYS A 95 -5.52 8.47 -1.63
CA LYS A 95 -6.07 7.78 -2.80
C LYS A 95 -5.16 6.67 -3.35
N HIS A 96 -3.89 6.64 -2.93
CA HIS A 96 -3.00 5.52 -3.20
C HIS A 96 -3.27 4.29 -2.33
N GLU A 97 -4.20 4.39 -1.36
CA GLU A 97 -4.54 3.33 -0.41
C GLU A 97 -3.29 2.72 0.27
N PRO A 98 -2.43 3.55 0.89
CA PRO A 98 -1.21 3.05 1.52
C PRO A 98 -1.51 2.19 2.74
N GLU A 99 -0.82 1.05 2.84
CA GLU A 99 -0.77 0.26 4.07
C GLU A 99 0.20 0.92 5.07
N ILE A 100 1.26 1.55 4.57
CA ILE A 100 2.28 2.22 5.38
C ILE A 100 2.52 3.63 4.82
N VAL A 101 2.62 4.62 5.71
CA VAL A 101 3.06 5.98 5.41
C VAL A 101 4.32 6.27 6.22
N ILE A 102 5.43 6.56 5.53
CA ILE A 102 6.63 7.11 6.15
C ILE A 102 6.46 8.64 6.15
N LEU A 103 6.31 9.24 7.33
CA LEU A 103 6.08 10.69 7.46
C LEU A 103 7.37 11.41 7.88
N ALA A 104 8.05 12.01 6.91
CA ALA A 104 9.33 12.71 7.09
C ALA A 104 9.23 14.20 6.70
N LEU A 105 8.55 15.00 7.54
CA LEU A 105 8.38 16.45 7.37
C LEU A 105 8.73 17.20 8.66
N GLY A 106 9.11 18.47 8.53
CA GLY A 106 9.43 19.37 9.65
C GLY A 106 10.78 20.06 9.54
N ALA A 107 11.70 19.55 8.71
CA ALA A 107 13.02 20.16 8.53
C ALA A 107 12.89 21.59 7.98
N ASN A 108 12.06 21.81 6.97
CA ASN A 108 11.84 23.15 6.40
C ASN A 108 11.12 24.10 7.35
N ASP A 109 10.23 23.61 8.22
CA ASP A 109 9.61 24.42 9.28
C ASP A 109 10.69 24.95 10.22
N GLY A 110 11.58 24.06 10.68
CA GLY A 110 12.71 24.41 11.54
C GLY A 110 13.70 25.36 10.87
N LEU A 111 14.12 25.08 9.64
CA LEU A 111 15.06 25.93 8.88
C LEU A 111 14.52 27.33 8.62
N ARG A 112 13.19 27.49 8.57
CA ARG A 112 12.53 28.78 8.34
C ARG A 112 12.08 29.47 9.63
N GLY A 113 12.31 28.87 10.80
CA GLY A 113 11.89 29.43 12.09
C GLY A 113 10.37 29.55 12.24
N LEU A 114 9.60 28.61 11.65
CA LEU A 114 8.14 28.58 11.81
C LEU A 114 7.73 28.09 13.20
N SER A 115 6.46 28.29 13.56
CA SER A 115 5.93 27.90 14.87
C SER A 115 6.02 26.39 15.11
N ILE A 116 6.62 26.00 16.24
CA ILE A 116 6.70 24.60 16.69
C ILE A 116 5.30 24.04 17.01
N ASP A 117 4.40 24.87 17.53
CA ASP A 117 3.03 24.43 17.83
C ASP A 117 2.23 24.19 16.56
N GLU A 118 2.42 25.02 15.52
CA GLU A 118 1.82 24.77 14.21
C GLU A 118 2.41 23.50 13.57
N MET A 119 3.73 23.32 13.64
CA MET A 119 4.40 22.11 13.16
C MET A 119 3.83 20.85 13.83
N ARG A 120 3.69 20.86 15.17
CA ARG A 120 3.09 19.76 15.94
C ARG A 120 1.66 19.49 15.47
N LYS A 121 0.82 20.53 15.41
CA LYS A 121 -0.58 20.41 14.98
C LYS A 121 -0.71 19.84 13.57
N ASN A 122 0.16 20.26 12.65
CA ASN A 122 0.17 19.76 11.28
C ASN A 122 0.56 18.28 11.21
N LEU A 123 1.58 17.86 11.96
CA LEU A 123 1.97 16.45 12.07
C LEU A 123 0.84 15.60 12.67
N GLU A 124 0.24 16.04 13.77
CA GLU A 124 -0.91 15.37 14.40
C GLU A 124 -2.09 15.23 13.44
N THR A 125 -2.36 16.27 12.65
CA THR A 125 -3.40 16.26 11.61
C THR A 125 -3.11 15.19 10.56
N MET A 126 -1.88 15.13 10.04
CA MET A 126 -1.50 14.11 9.05
C MET A 126 -1.55 12.69 9.64
N ILE A 127 -1.10 12.50 10.88
CA ILE A 127 -1.18 11.21 11.58
C ILE A 127 -2.64 10.79 11.76
N GLY A 128 -3.53 11.71 12.14
CA GLY A 128 -4.96 11.48 12.26
C GLY A 128 -5.56 10.99 10.93
N ILE A 129 -5.27 11.69 9.83
CA ILE A 129 -5.73 11.31 8.49
C ILE A 129 -5.21 9.93 8.08
N CYS A 130 -3.94 9.61 8.34
CA CYS A 130 -3.42 8.28 8.03
C CYS A 130 -4.17 7.18 8.81
N ARG A 131 -4.49 7.43 10.08
CA ARG A 131 -5.27 6.49 10.92
C ARG A 131 -6.71 6.34 10.43
N GLU A 132 -7.36 7.43 10.00
CA GLU A 132 -8.70 7.39 9.37
C GLU A 132 -8.73 6.44 8.16
N HIS A 133 -7.62 6.35 7.44
CA HIS A 133 -7.44 5.49 6.27
C HIS A 133 -6.85 4.10 6.58
N ASN A 134 -6.73 3.73 7.86
CA ASN A 134 -6.11 2.47 8.32
C ASN A 134 -4.65 2.28 7.87
N ALA A 135 -3.95 3.37 7.54
CA ALA A 135 -2.54 3.33 7.18
C ALA A 135 -1.68 3.34 8.45
N ARG A 136 -0.69 2.45 8.53
CA ARG A 136 0.32 2.47 9.59
C ARG A 136 1.30 3.62 9.33
N ILE A 137 1.54 4.44 10.35
CA ILE A 137 2.49 5.55 10.26
C ILE A 137 3.83 5.13 10.84
N LEU A 138 4.91 5.48 10.13
CA LEU A 138 6.30 5.38 10.56
C LEU A 138 6.92 6.79 10.64
#